data_AF-A0A849PZJ1-F1
#
_entry.id   AF-A0A849PZJ1-F1
#
_cell.length_a   1.000
_cell.length_b   1.000
_cell.length_c   1.000
_cell.angle_alpha   90.00
_cell.angle_beta   90.00
_cell.angle_gamma   90.00
#
_symmetry.space_group_name_H-M   'P 1'
#
loop_
_entity.id
_entity.type
_entity.pdbx_description
1 polymer ?
#
loop_
_entity_poly.entity_id
_entity_poly.type
_entity_poly.pdbx_seq_one_letter_code
_entity_poly.pdbx_strand_id
1 'polypeptide(L)'
;MVLVIAAPFVAAIGWLAISGAVTSTEEQRLTVNLATPSVNQRMISDQHYWDTVLNINKVTPRDEDVVWADISVAIKSSTGNILLPSTQLSYDIMDFYDDGSDGSVDVEVWFIDITTGDNRLSAGDAIKITGMTADFEGGFIQILRSGRIIGDSLLPTDFP
;
A
#
# COMPACT_ATOMS: atom_id res chain seq x y z
N MET A 1 -0.01 -46.05 47.08
CA MET A 1 -0.03 -45.97 45.61
C MET A 1 -0.62 -44.60 45.25
N VAL A 2 0.23 -43.61 44.99
CA VAL A 2 -0.20 -42.23 44.78
C VAL A 2 -0.61 -42.09 43.31
N LEU A 3 -1.91 -41.86 43.09
CA LEU A 3 -2.51 -41.67 41.78
C LEU A 3 -2.01 -40.35 41.20
N VAL A 4 -1.25 -40.43 40.10
CA VAL A 4 -0.73 -39.28 39.34
C VAL A 4 -1.91 -38.61 38.64
N ILE A 5 -2.52 -37.61 39.29
CA ILE A 5 -3.46 -36.68 38.66
C ILE A 5 -2.72 -35.36 38.43
N ALA A 6 -1.84 -35.32 37.43
CA ALA A 6 -1.15 -34.08 37.05
C ALA A 6 -1.10 -33.85 35.52
N ALA A 7 -1.70 -34.75 34.72
CA ALA A 7 -1.60 -34.69 33.26
C ALA A 7 -2.54 -33.68 32.56
N PRO A 8 -3.80 -33.44 32.99
CA PRO A 8 -4.70 -32.59 32.19
C PRO A 8 -4.43 -31.08 32.35
N PHE A 9 -3.86 -30.65 33.48
CA PHE A 9 -3.59 -29.21 33.71
C PHE A 9 -2.40 -28.68 32.91
N VAL A 10 -1.38 -29.51 32.64
CA VAL A 10 -0.20 -29.09 31.86
C VAL A 10 -0.54 -28.92 30.37
N ALA A 11 -1.45 -29.74 29.84
CA ALA A 11 -1.86 -29.64 28.43
C ALA A 11 -2.69 -28.38 28.13
N ALA A 12 -3.56 -27.95 29.05
CA ALA A 12 -4.37 -26.75 28.89
C ALA A 12 -3.53 -25.45 28.96
N ILE A 13 -2.52 -25.42 29.84
CA ILE A 13 -1.57 -24.29 29.92
C ILE A 13 -0.70 -24.21 28.66
N GLY A 14 -0.28 -25.36 28.11
CA GLY A 14 0.45 -25.42 26.85
C GLY A 14 -0.35 -24.88 25.67
N TRP A 15 -1.64 -25.23 25.56
CA TRP A 15 -2.52 -24.72 24.49
C TRP A 15 -2.81 -23.22 24.63
N LEU A 16 -2.98 -22.70 25.84
CA LEU A 16 -3.14 -21.26 26.08
C LEU A 16 -1.87 -20.48 25.71
N ALA A 17 -0.68 -20.98 26.09
CA ALA A 17 0.59 -20.37 25.75
C ALA A 17 0.88 -20.41 24.23
N ILE A 18 0.53 -21.51 23.55
CA ILE A 18 0.67 -21.62 22.10
C ILE A 18 -0.34 -20.72 21.39
N SER A 19 -1.60 -20.67 21.84
CA SER A 19 -2.61 -19.80 21.22
C SER A 19 -2.25 -18.31 21.34
N GLY A 20 -1.77 -17.86 22.51
CA GLY A 20 -1.35 -16.47 22.72
C GLY A 20 -0.08 -16.07 21.95
N ALA A 21 0.84 -17.02 21.72
CA ALA A 21 2.04 -16.81 20.89
C ALA A 21 1.75 -16.85 19.38
N VAL A 22 0.72 -17.61 18.96
CA VAL A 22 0.27 -17.68 17.56
C VAL A 22 -0.58 -16.46 17.20
N THR A 23 -1.37 -15.91 18.12
CA THR A 23 -2.10 -14.65 17.85
C THR A 23 -1.20 -13.41 17.86
N SER A 24 -0.13 -13.39 18.67
CA SER A 24 0.73 -12.20 18.77
C SER A 24 1.67 -11.99 17.58
N THR A 25 1.95 -13.04 16.79
CA THR A 25 2.94 -12.97 15.71
C THR A 25 2.37 -12.44 14.39
N GLU A 26 1.06 -12.61 14.14
CA GLU A 26 0.36 -11.99 13.01
C GLU A 26 -0.03 -10.54 13.31
N GLU A 27 -0.45 -10.22 14.55
CA GLU A 27 -0.79 -8.85 14.98
C GLU A 27 0.39 -7.88 14.98
N GLN A 28 1.63 -8.38 14.91
CA GLN A 28 2.85 -7.56 14.87
C GLN A 28 3.39 -7.30 13.46
N ARG A 29 2.79 -7.87 12.41
CA ARG A 29 3.26 -7.60 11.05
C ARG A 29 2.67 -6.29 10.54
N LEU A 30 3.55 -5.37 10.17
CA LEU A 30 3.13 -4.13 9.51
C LEU A 30 2.32 -4.45 8.25
N THR A 31 1.08 -3.99 8.23
CA THR A 31 0.15 -4.11 7.11
C THR A 31 -0.60 -2.80 6.88
N VAL A 32 -0.85 -2.50 5.61
CA VAL A 32 -1.55 -1.32 5.12
C VAL A 32 -2.74 -1.81 4.31
N ASN A 33 -3.95 -1.52 4.79
CA ASN A 33 -5.18 -1.83 4.08
C ASN A 33 -5.58 -0.62 3.22
N LEU A 34 -5.77 -0.87 1.93
CA LEU A 34 -6.13 0.13 0.95
C LEU A 34 -7.61 0.00 0.57
N ALA A 35 -8.23 1.13 0.26
CA ALA A 35 -9.51 1.18 -0.41
C ALA A 35 -9.36 0.74 -1.87
N THR A 36 -10.50 0.41 -2.49
CA THR A 36 -10.57 0.26 -3.95
C THR A 36 -10.10 1.57 -4.60
N PRO A 37 -9.26 1.51 -5.63
CA PRO A 37 -8.74 2.73 -6.24
C PRO A 37 -9.86 3.55 -6.91
N SER A 38 -9.84 4.86 -6.72
CA SER A 38 -10.71 5.78 -7.44
C SER A 38 -9.96 6.37 -8.63
N VAL A 39 -10.54 6.26 -9.82
CA VAL A 39 -9.94 6.72 -11.08
C VAL A 39 -10.57 8.03 -11.50
N ASN A 40 -9.74 9.01 -11.87
CA ASN A 40 -10.15 10.28 -12.44
C ASN A 40 -9.39 10.52 -13.75
N GLN A 41 -10.07 11.13 -14.71
CA GLN A 41 -9.47 11.52 -15.97
C GLN A 41 -8.95 12.96 -15.91
N ARG A 42 -7.78 13.19 -16.50
CA ARG A 42 -7.13 14.50 -16.68
C ARG A 42 -6.82 14.71 -18.16
N MET A 43 -6.99 15.94 -18.64
CA MET A 43 -6.62 16.34 -20.00
C MET A 43 -5.29 17.11 -19.95
N ILE A 44 -4.34 16.68 -20.77
CA ILE A 44 -3.04 17.35 -20.94
C ILE A 44 -2.76 17.40 -22.44
N SER A 45 -2.59 18.59 -23.01
CA SER A 45 -2.25 18.77 -24.43
C SER A 45 -3.13 17.95 -25.40
N ASP A 46 -4.45 17.99 -25.18
CA ASP A 46 -5.48 17.25 -25.94
C ASP A 46 -5.41 15.70 -25.84
N GLN A 47 -4.59 15.16 -24.94
CA GLN A 47 -4.53 13.73 -24.64
C GLN A 47 -5.18 13.43 -23.28
N HIS A 48 -5.77 12.25 -23.20
CA HIS A 48 -6.40 11.73 -21.99
C HIS A 48 -5.36 10.98 -21.15
N TYR A 49 -5.29 11.36 -19.87
CA TYR A 49 -4.53 10.66 -18.85
C TYR A 49 -5.45 10.30 -17.69
N TRP A 50 -5.09 9.26 -16.96
CA TRP A 50 -5.84 8.79 -15.82
C TRP A 50 -4.97 8.82 -14.58
N ASP A 51 -5.54 9.42 -13.54
CA ASP A 51 -4.96 9.48 -12.21
C ASP A 51 -5.78 8.56 -11.30
N THR A 52 -5.10 7.83 -10.43
CA THR A 52 -5.73 6.93 -9.48
C THR A 52 -5.35 7.31 -8.06
N VAL A 53 -6.32 7.30 -7.16
CA VAL A 53 -6.11 7.53 -5.72
C VAL A 53 -6.49 6.28 -4.93
N LEU A 54 -5.59 5.86 -4.05
CA LEU A 54 -5.73 4.72 -3.15
C LEU A 54 -5.72 5.23 -1.71
N ASN A 55 -6.90 5.34 -1.11
CA ASN A 55 -7.03 5.76 0.28
C ASN A 55 -6.58 4.64 1.22
N ILE A 56 -5.90 5.00 2.30
CA ILE A 56 -5.46 4.09 3.35
C ILE A 56 -6.56 4.00 4.40
N ASN A 57 -7.21 2.85 4.47
CA ASN A 57 -8.27 2.61 5.44
C ASN A 57 -7.71 2.29 6.83
N LYS A 58 -6.57 1.60 6.88
CA LYS A 58 -5.99 1.10 8.12
C LYS A 58 -4.49 0.83 7.98
N VAL A 59 -3.74 1.19 9.02
CA VAL A 59 -2.36 0.74 9.25
C VAL A 59 -2.36 -0.13 10.51
N THR A 60 -1.74 -1.31 10.46
CA THR A 60 -1.63 -2.23 11.60
C THR A 60 -0.16 -2.63 11.77
N PRO A 61 0.43 -2.55 12.97
CA PRO A 61 -0.12 -1.96 14.19
C PRO A 61 -0.42 -0.47 14.01
N ARG A 62 -1.45 0.03 14.71
CA ARG A 62 -1.87 1.44 14.58
C ARG A 62 -0.83 2.43 15.11
N ASP A 63 -0.02 1.98 16.06
CA ASP A 63 0.98 2.80 16.76
C ASP A 63 2.39 2.65 16.16
N GLU A 64 2.53 2.03 14.98
CA GLU A 64 3.81 2.01 14.29
C GLU A 64 4.12 3.36 13.63
N ASP A 65 5.28 3.91 13.96
CA ASP A 65 5.86 5.07 13.29
C ASP A 65 6.40 4.66 11.91
N VAL A 66 5.51 4.58 10.93
CA VAL A 66 5.87 4.37 9.53
C VAL A 66 5.99 5.73 8.85
N VAL A 67 7.17 6.09 8.39
CA VAL A 67 7.40 7.36 7.69
C VAL A 67 7.29 7.18 6.18
N TRP A 68 6.74 8.18 5.48
CA TRP A 68 6.56 8.11 4.02
C TRP A 68 7.87 7.91 3.24
N ALA A 69 8.98 8.41 3.76
CA ALA A 69 10.31 8.24 3.16
C ALA A 69 10.78 6.77 3.09
N ASP A 70 10.24 5.90 3.94
CA ASP A 70 10.55 4.46 3.95
C ASP A 70 9.65 3.66 3.00
N ILE A 71 8.63 4.30 2.43
CA ILE A 71 7.63 3.67 1.57
C ILE A 71 8.04 3.82 0.11
N SER A 72 7.88 2.73 -0.63
CA SER A 72 7.93 2.74 -2.09
C SER A 72 6.73 2.03 -2.68
N VAL A 73 6.41 2.35 -3.94
CA VAL A 73 5.38 1.70 -4.72
C VAL A 73 6.01 1.03 -5.93
N ALA A 74 5.58 -0.19 -6.22
CA ALA A 74 5.85 -0.85 -7.49
C ALA A 74 4.53 -1.24 -8.15
N ILE A 75 4.48 -1.20 -9.48
CA ILE A 75 3.32 -1.64 -10.25
C ILE A 75 3.75 -2.80 -11.14
N LYS A 76 3.00 -3.90 -11.05
CA LYS A 76 3.24 -5.09 -11.86
C LYS A 76 1.99 -5.47 -12.63
N SER A 77 2.18 -5.93 -13.84
CA SER A 77 1.10 -6.52 -14.61
C SER A 77 0.56 -7.80 -13.95
N SER A 78 -0.60 -8.27 -14.42
CA SER A 78 -1.14 -9.56 -14.02
C SER A 78 -0.25 -10.76 -14.41
N THR A 79 0.60 -10.59 -15.43
CA THR A 79 1.57 -11.59 -15.89
C THR A 79 2.91 -11.51 -15.13
N GLY A 80 3.07 -10.53 -14.24
CA GLY A 80 4.27 -10.33 -13.43
C GLY A 80 5.34 -9.44 -14.06
N ASN A 81 5.06 -8.82 -15.22
CA ASN A 81 5.93 -7.81 -15.81
C ASN A 81 5.99 -6.58 -14.91
N ILE A 82 7.14 -5.93 -14.86
CA ILE A 82 7.31 -4.68 -14.11
C ILE A 82 6.83 -3.53 -15.00
N LEU A 83 5.77 -2.85 -14.58
CA LEU A 83 5.24 -1.66 -15.23
C LEU A 83 5.84 -0.39 -14.65
N LEU A 84 5.94 -0.37 -13.32
CA LEU A 84 6.68 0.65 -12.58
C LEU A 84 7.61 -0.07 -11.61
N PRO A 85 8.94 0.12 -11.68
CA PRO A 85 9.85 -0.40 -10.66
C PRO A 85 9.52 0.22 -9.30
N SER A 86 10.14 -0.28 -8.24
CA SER A 86 9.96 0.29 -6.90
C SER A 86 10.42 1.75 -6.86
N THR A 87 9.48 2.67 -6.75
CA THR A 87 9.67 4.12 -6.77
C THR A 87 9.29 4.72 -5.42
N GLN A 88 10.13 5.62 -4.88
CA GLN A 88 9.79 6.36 -3.67
C GLN A 88 8.71 7.38 -3.96
N LEU A 89 7.79 7.57 -3.01
CA LEU A 89 6.69 8.51 -3.18
C LEU A 89 7.17 9.92 -2.85
N SER A 90 6.71 10.88 -3.66
CA SER A 90 6.89 12.31 -3.38
C SER A 90 5.61 12.88 -2.78
N TYR A 91 5.73 13.99 -2.04
CA TYR A 91 4.54 14.68 -1.52
C TYR A 91 3.68 15.18 -2.70
N ASP A 92 2.37 15.02 -2.60
CA ASP A 92 1.44 15.43 -3.65
C ASP A 92 1.41 16.97 -3.83
N ILE A 93 2.10 17.46 -4.86
CA ILE A 93 2.16 18.88 -5.24
C ILE A 93 1.68 18.98 -6.68
N MET A 94 0.47 19.51 -6.86
CA MET A 94 -0.18 19.61 -8.17
C MET A 94 0.65 20.41 -9.20
N ASP A 95 1.42 21.40 -8.75
CA ASP A 95 2.31 22.22 -9.59
C ASP A 95 3.53 21.44 -10.13
N PHE A 96 3.79 20.23 -9.63
CA PHE A 96 4.91 19.37 -10.03
C PHE A 96 4.48 18.14 -10.81
N TYR A 97 3.19 17.99 -11.11
CA TYR A 97 2.77 16.91 -11.98
C TYR A 97 3.37 17.12 -13.37
N ASP A 98 3.76 16.02 -13.97
CA ASP A 98 4.10 16.02 -15.37
C ASP A 98 2.90 16.53 -16.21
N ASP A 99 3.19 17.54 -17.02
CA ASP A 99 2.28 18.24 -17.93
C ASP A 99 2.65 18.01 -19.41
N GLY A 100 3.59 17.12 -19.70
CA GLY A 100 4.02 16.79 -21.04
C GLY A 100 4.90 17.84 -21.70
N SER A 101 5.40 18.83 -20.96
CA SER A 101 6.24 19.91 -21.50
C SER A 101 7.57 19.42 -22.10
N ASP A 102 8.04 18.24 -21.72
CA ASP A 102 9.22 17.59 -22.29
C ASP A 102 8.90 16.63 -23.47
N GLY A 103 7.62 16.43 -23.79
CA GLY A 103 7.15 15.59 -24.89
C GLY A 103 6.58 14.23 -24.47
N SER A 104 6.59 13.89 -23.18
CA SER A 104 5.95 12.68 -22.64
C SER A 104 5.33 12.96 -21.29
N VAL A 105 4.34 12.15 -20.88
CA VAL A 105 3.84 12.18 -19.51
C VAL A 105 4.18 10.84 -18.89
N ASP A 106 5.03 10.86 -17.87
CA ASP A 106 5.46 9.66 -17.16
C ASP A 106 4.46 9.22 -16.09
N VAL A 107 4.52 7.94 -15.72
CA VAL A 107 3.76 7.43 -14.57
C VAL A 107 4.48 7.77 -13.28
N GLU A 108 3.83 8.58 -12.44
CA GLU A 108 4.40 9.10 -11.19
C GLU A 108 3.61 8.63 -9.99
N VAL A 109 4.26 8.59 -8.81
CA VAL A 109 3.64 8.15 -7.55
C VAL A 109 3.85 9.18 -6.45
N TRP A 110 2.74 9.48 -5.77
CA TRP A 110 2.63 10.56 -4.80
C TRP A 110 1.97 10.06 -3.52
N PHE A 111 2.28 10.68 -2.40
CA PHE A 111 1.53 10.51 -1.16
C PHE A 111 0.78 11.77 -0.77
N ILE A 112 -0.40 11.59 -0.20
CA ILE A 112 -1.27 12.64 0.33
C ILE A 112 -1.36 12.42 1.84
N ASP A 113 -0.68 13.26 2.62
CA ASP A 113 -0.80 13.30 4.08
C ASP A 113 -1.90 14.30 4.45
N ILE A 114 -3.05 13.79 4.88
CA ILE A 114 -4.22 14.63 5.24
C ILE A 114 -4.40 14.77 6.75
N THR A 115 -3.70 13.94 7.53
CA THR A 115 -4.16 13.62 8.88
C THR A 115 -3.30 14.28 9.95
N THR A 116 -1.99 14.35 9.72
CA THR A 116 -1.03 14.68 10.79
C THR A 116 0.04 15.67 10.35
N GLY A 117 0.34 15.79 9.05
CA GLY A 117 1.37 16.71 8.55
C GLY A 117 2.77 16.42 9.12
N ASP A 118 2.96 15.23 9.69
CA ASP A 118 4.17 14.77 10.36
C ASP A 118 4.98 13.80 9.48
N ASN A 119 4.62 13.69 8.20
CA ASN A 119 5.21 12.77 7.23
C ASN A 119 5.12 11.29 7.66
N ARG A 120 4.11 10.94 8.45
CA ARG A 120 3.83 9.56 8.85
C ARG A 120 2.65 9.02 8.08
N LEU A 121 2.75 7.74 7.74
CA LEU A 121 1.70 6.96 7.12
C LEU A 121 0.59 6.71 8.15
N SER A 122 -0.62 7.15 7.84
CA SER A 122 -1.77 7.02 8.74
C SER A 122 -3.05 6.63 7.99
N ALA A 123 -4.04 6.18 8.75
CA ALA A 123 -5.37 5.93 8.19
C ALA A 123 -6.05 7.26 7.84
N GLY A 124 -6.55 7.39 6.62
CA GLY A 124 -7.05 8.64 6.05
C GLY A 124 -6.16 9.14 4.91
N ASP A 125 -4.85 8.93 5.00
CA ASP A 125 -3.92 9.31 3.94
C ASP A 125 -4.16 8.54 2.64
N ALA A 126 -3.51 8.95 1.56
CA ALA A 126 -3.66 8.29 0.27
C ALA A 126 -2.36 8.18 -0.52
N ILE A 127 -2.33 7.22 -1.42
CA ILE A 127 -1.33 7.13 -2.49
C ILE A 127 -2.02 7.54 -3.79
N LYS A 128 -1.41 8.44 -4.53
CA LYS A 128 -1.88 8.86 -5.84
C LYS A 128 -0.89 8.42 -6.92
N ILE A 129 -1.42 7.91 -8.02
CA ILE A 129 -0.67 7.51 -9.20
C ILE A 129 -1.18 8.36 -10.35
N THR A 130 -0.29 9.05 -11.06
CA THR A 130 -0.66 9.97 -12.17
C THR A 130 -0.05 9.52 -13.49
N GLY A 131 -0.57 10.06 -14.59
CA GLY A 131 0.08 9.95 -15.90
C GLY A 131 -0.15 8.63 -16.62
N MET A 132 -1.10 7.80 -16.18
CA MET A 132 -1.45 6.57 -16.88
C MET A 132 -2.21 6.90 -18.17
N THR A 133 -1.88 6.21 -19.25
CA THR A 133 -2.53 6.30 -20.56
C THR A 133 -3.58 5.20 -20.74
N ALA A 134 -4.37 5.27 -21.81
CA ALA A 134 -5.42 4.27 -22.09
C ALA A 134 -4.88 2.85 -22.35
N ASP A 135 -3.63 2.75 -22.77
CA ASP A 135 -2.91 1.50 -23.04
C ASP A 135 -2.13 0.99 -21.81
N PHE A 136 -2.17 1.70 -20.68
CA PHE A 136 -1.58 1.22 -19.44
C PHE A 136 -2.32 -0.04 -18.99
N GLU A 137 -1.66 -1.20 -19.02
CA GLU A 137 -2.31 -2.52 -18.86
C GLU A 137 -2.90 -2.79 -17.46
N GLY A 138 -2.76 -1.84 -16.53
CA GLY A 138 -3.20 -1.97 -15.13
C GLY A 138 -2.35 -2.98 -14.35
N GLY A 139 -2.84 -3.43 -13.18
CA GLY A 139 -2.23 -4.54 -12.45
C GLY A 139 -2.12 -4.36 -10.93
N PHE A 140 -1.18 -5.08 -10.31
CA PHE A 140 -0.98 -5.08 -8.88
C PHE A 140 -0.09 -3.92 -8.45
N ILE A 141 -0.66 -3.04 -7.64
CA ILE A 141 0.06 -2.01 -6.90
C ILE A 141 0.58 -2.66 -5.63
N GLN A 142 1.89 -2.60 -5.41
CA GLN A 142 2.55 -3.12 -4.21
C GLN A 142 3.13 -1.94 -3.44
N ILE A 143 2.69 -1.78 -2.18
CA ILE A 143 3.30 -0.87 -1.22
C ILE A 143 4.39 -1.63 -0.49
N LEU A 144 5.61 -1.12 -0.55
CA LEU A 144 6.76 -1.75 0.06
C LEU A 144 7.36 -0.88 1.16
N ARG A 145 7.90 -1.54 2.18
CA ARG A 145 8.81 -0.95 3.16
C ARG A 145 10.04 -1.82 3.25
N SER A 146 11.22 -1.23 3.00
CA SER A 146 12.50 -1.97 2.97
C SER A 146 12.44 -3.25 2.10
N GLY A 147 11.75 -3.17 0.96
CA GLY A 147 11.59 -4.29 0.01
C GLY A 147 10.56 -5.35 0.39
N ARG A 148 9.87 -5.21 1.53
CA ARG A 148 8.77 -6.11 1.93
C ARG A 148 7.43 -5.49 1.57
N ILE A 149 6.54 -6.30 0.99
CA ILE A 149 5.16 -5.87 0.72
C ILE A 149 4.44 -5.71 2.05
N ILE A 150 3.92 -4.51 2.30
CA ILE A 150 3.11 -4.18 3.47
C ILE A 150 1.65 -3.90 3.10
N GLY A 151 1.36 -3.66 1.82
CA GLY A 151 0.00 -3.52 1.32
C GLY A 151 -0.05 -3.71 -0.18
N ASP A 152 -1.20 -4.08 -0.69
CA ASP A 152 -1.42 -4.27 -2.11
C ASP A 152 -2.84 -3.88 -2.52
N SER A 153 -2.98 -3.49 -3.78
CA SER A 153 -4.27 -3.21 -4.40
C SER A 153 -4.22 -3.54 -5.89
N LEU A 154 -5.39 -3.66 -6.50
CA LEU A 154 -5.53 -3.89 -7.93
C LEU A 154 -5.90 -2.59 -8.61
N LEU A 155 -5.01 -2.08 -9.45
CA LEU A 155 -5.29 -0.98 -10.36
C LEU A 155 -6.27 -1.46 -11.45
N PRO A 156 -7.30 -0.68 -11.79
CA PRO A 156 -8.19 -1.01 -12.90
C PRO A 156 -7.41 -1.16 -14.21
N THR A 157 -7.82 -2.13 -15.03
CA THR A 157 -7.29 -2.34 -16.39
C THR A 157 -8.09 -1.55 -17.43
N ASP A 158 -9.29 -1.12 -17.06
CA ASP A 158 -10.24 -0.44 -17.93
C ASP A 158 -10.39 0.99 -17.42
N PHE A 159 -9.66 1.91 -18.04
CA PHE A 159 -9.78 3.34 -17.77
C PHE A 159 -10.97 3.90 -18.58
N PRO A 160 -12.03 4.41 -17.92
CA PRO A 160 -13.24 4.90 -18.60
C PRO A 160 -13.06 6.25 -19.30
#